data_AF-A0A2N5PMN9-F1
#
_entry.id   AF-A0A2N5PMN9-F1
#
_cell.length_a   1.000
_cell.length_b   1.000
_cell.length_c   1.000
_cell.angle_alpha   90.00
_cell.angle_beta   90.00
_cell.angle_gamma   90.00
#
_symmetry.space_group_name_H-M   'P 1'
#
loop_
_entity.id
_entity.type
_entity.pdbx_description
1 polymer ?
#
loop_
_entity_poly.entity_id
_entity_poly.type
_entity_poly.pdbx_seq_one_letter_code
_entity_poly.pdbx_strand_id
1 'polypeptide(L)'
;MIKCKQSENAECGKNICCFHCDMKETCESACSLLDELKDSSECEDAVEVTEETSLTAFNSDEKAVAIMKKIADLDRQKKALEAQDKEIRKQLTDVMNIYGVKNVENDILKITYVAESTRTTIDSAKLKKDHPDLAEKYSKTSKVSASVRISVKG
;
A
#
# COMPACT_ATOMS: atom_id res chain seq x y z
N MET A 1 13.49 -18.24 19.40
CA MET A 1 12.61 -19.39 19.05
C MET A 1 13.11 -19.96 17.73
N ILE A 2 13.16 -21.29 17.57
CA ILE A 2 13.67 -21.90 16.32
C ILE A 2 12.49 -22.22 15.40
N LYS A 3 12.41 -21.50 14.28
CA LYS A 3 11.41 -21.69 13.24
C LYS A 3 11.90 -22.64 12.16
N CYS A 4 10.98 -23.18 11.37
CA CYS A 4 11.30 -24.06 10.25
C CYS A 4 10.90 -23.38 8.93
N LYS A 5 11.82 -23.26 7.97
CA LYS A 5 11.54 -22.69 6.62
C LYS A 5 10.45 -23.48 5.87
N GLN A 6 10.34 -24.77 6.17
CA GLN A 6 9.37 -25.67 5.54
C GLN A 6 8.03 -25.76 6.27
N SER A 7 7.83 -25.00 7.36
CA SER A 7 6.61 -25.10 8.17
C SER A 7 5.32 -24.81 7.41
N GLU A 8 5.38 -24.06 6.30
CA GLU A 8 4.21 -23.78 5.45
C GLU A 8 3.67 -25.03 4.75
N ASN A 9 4.53 -26.03 4.52
CA ASN A 9 4.16 -27.30 3.90
C ASN A 9 3.87 -28.38 4.96
N ALA A 10 4.01 -28.06 6.24
CA ALA A 10 3.78 -29.01 7.32
C ALA A 10 2.29 -29.09 7.64
N GLU A 11 1.72 -30.30 7.54
CA GLU A 11 0.30 -30.56 7.83
C GLU A 11 -0.08 -30.25 9.30
N CYS A 12 0.91 -30.20 10.20
CA CYS A 12 0.70 -29.88 11.62
C CYS A 12 0.42 -28.39 11.88
N GLY A 13 0.57 -27.51 10.89
CA GLY A 13 0.23 -26.09 10.97
C GLY A 13 1.06 -25.25 11.96
N LYS A 14 2.15 -25.80 12.51
CA LYS A 14 3.02 -25.12 13.47
C LYS A 14 4.29 -24.57 12.80
N ASN A 15 4.58 -23.29 13.05
CA ASN A 15 5.81 -22.63 12.58
C ASN A 15 6.93 -22.72 13.62
N ILE A 16 7.31 -23.95 13.96
CA ILE A 16 8.39 -24.27 14.89
C ILE A 16 9.17 -25.49 14.36
N CYS A 17 10.48 -25.55 14.63
CA CYS A 17 11.27 -26.73 14.33
C CYS A 17 10.76 -27.95 15.12
N CYS A 18 10.59 -29.10 14.47
CA CYS A 18 10.10 -30.33 15.10
C CYS A 18 10.98 -30.79 16.28
N PHE A 19 12.29 -30.53 16.24
CA PHE A 19 13.21 -30.80 17.37
C PHE A 19 12.85 -30.03 18.65
N HIS A 20 12.29 -28.83 18.50
CA HIS A 20 11.91 -27.92 19.59
C HIS A 20 10.39 -27.88 19.80
N CYS A 21 9.65 -28.82 19.22
CA CYS A 21 8.20 -28.91 19.35
C CYS A 21 7.81 -29.83 20.50
N ASP A 22 6.98 -29.34 21.42
CA ASP A 22 6.50 -30.10 22.58
C ASP A 22 5.67 -31.35 22.20
N MET A 23 5.15 -31.40 20.97
CA MET A 23 4.32 -32.49 20.47
C MET A 23 5.08 -33.43 19.52
N LYS A 24 6.42 -33.36 19.47
CA LYS A 24 7.22 -34.12 18.50
C LYS A 24 6.98 -35.64 18.55
N GLU A 25 6.78 -36.21 19.74
CA GLU A 25 6.61 -37.65 19.97
C GLU A 25 5.25 -38.20 19.49
N THR A 26 4.25 -37.34 19.36
CA THR A 26 2.88 -37.72 19.01
C THR A 26 2.40 -37.07 17.70
N CYS A 27 3.28 -36.35 17.01
CA CYS A 27 2.95 -35.67 15.77
C CYS A 27 3.17 -36.61 14.59
N GLU A 28 2.08 -37.06 13.98
CA GLU A 28 2.10 -37.90 12.77
C GLU A 28 2.77 -37.20 11.58
N SER A 29 2.82 -35.87 11.59
CA SER A 29 3.48 -35.03 10.58
C SER A 29 4.85 -34.50 11.04
N ALA A 30 5.52 -35.18 11.98
CA ALA A 30 6.88 -34.83 12.37
C ALA A 30 7.83 -34.95 11.17
N CYS A 31 8.86 -34.11 11.11
CA CYS A 31 9.80 -34.14 9.99
C CYS A 31 10.61 -35.45 9.99
N SER A 32 10.84 -36.02 8.82
CA SER A 32 11.62 -37.26 8.66
C SER A 32 13.08 -37.11 9.12
N LEU A 33 13.60 -35.88 9.12
CA LEU A 33 14.94 -35.54 9.57
C LEU A 33 15.10 -35.60 11.10
N LEU A 34 14.01 -35.80 11.85
CA LEU A 34 14.04 -35.83 13.32
C LEU A 34 14.87 -37.00 13.88
N ASP A 35 14.86 -38.14 13.19
CA ASP A 35 15.60 -39.34 13.59
C ASP A 35 17.02 -39.39 12.99
N GLU A 36 17.28 -38.59 11.95
CA GLU A 36 18.55 -38.59 11.19
C GLU A 36 19.56 -37.57 11.73
N LEU A 37 19.09 -36.43 12.22
CA LEU A 37 19.92 -35.35 12.75
C LEU A 37 20.03 -35.42 14.27
N LYS A 38 21.19 -35.07 14.83
CA LYS A 38 21.38 -35.09 16.29
C LYS A 38 20.79 -33.87 16.98
N ASP A 39 20.78 -32.75 16.27
CA ASP A 39 20.24 -31.49 16.76
C ASP A 39 19.71 -30.59 15.63
N SER A 40 18.99 -29.54 16.00
CA SER A 40 18.43 -28.58 15.05
C SER A 40 19.49 -27.72 14.34
N SER A 41 20.73 -27.65 14.83
CA SER A 41 21.80 -26.84 14.22
C SER A 41 22.35 -27.48 12.94
N GLU A 42 22.21 -28.79 12.81
CA GLU A 42 22.54 -29.54 11.58
C GLU A 42 21.44 -29.41 10.50
N CYS A 43 20.31 -28.78 10.81
CA CYS A 43 19.19 -28.61 9.89
C CYS A 43 19.23 -27.24 9.22
N GLU A 44 19.47 -27.17 7.90
CA GLU A 44 19.51 -25.93 7.12
C GLU A 44 18.16 -25.17 7.09
N ASP A 45 17.08 -25.89 7.36
CA ASP A 45 15.72 -25.36 7.43
C ASP A 45 15.37 -24.82 8.83
N ALA A 46 16.16 -25.14 9.85
CA ALA A 46 15.99 -24.60 11.19
C ALA A 46 16.63 -23.20 11.27
N VAL A 47 15.81 -22.21 11.56
CA VAL A 47 16.24 -20.81 11.67
C VAL A 47 16.00 -20.36 13.10
N GLU A 48 17.07 -20.03 13.80
CA GLU A 48 16.96 -19.34 15.07
C GLU A 48 16.50 -17.90 14.81
N VAL A 49 15.33 -17.56 15.34
CA VAL A 49 14.77 -16.21 15.27
C VAL A 49 14.79 -15.61 16.67
N THR A 50 15.65 -14.62 16.86
CA THR A 50 15.70 -13.71 18.01
C THR A 50 15.31 -12.30 17.56
N GLU A 51 15.02 -11.39 18.49
CA GLU A 51 14.63 -10.02 18.13
C GLU A 51 15.72 -9.32 17.29
N GLU A 52 16.99 -9.55 17.63
CA GLU A 52 18.15 -8.96 16.94
C GLU A 52 18.45 -9.60 15.58
N THR A 53 18.15 -10.89 15.42
CA THR A 53 18.46 -11.65 14.18
C THR A 53 17.28 -11.72 13.21
N SER A 54 16.07 -11.36 13.65
CA SER A 54 14.83 -11.43 12.87
C SER A 54 14.90 -10.69 11.53
N LEU A 55 15.43 -9.47 11.53
CA LEU A 55 15.61 -8.64 10.34
C LEU A 55 16.62 -9.26 9.37
N THR A 56 17.74 -9.77 9.89
CA THR A 56 18.80 -10.38 9.07
C THR A 56 18.31 -11.69 8.45
N ALA A 57 17.60 -12.52 9.22
CA ALA A 57 16.98 -13.75 8.74
C ALA A 57 15.92 -13.46 7.66
N PHE A 58 15.07 -12.46 7.85
CA PHE A 58 14.08 -12.05 6.85
C PHE A 58 14.72 -11.51 5.56
N ASN A 59 15.77 -10.70 5.67
CA ASN A 59 16.47 -10.15 4.50
C ASN A 59 17.31 -11.17 3.75
N SER A 60 17.67 -12.28 4.40
CA SER A 60 18.43 -13.38 3.78
C SER A 60 17.53 -14.48 3.24
N ASP A 61 16.24 -14.47 3.58
CA ASP A 61 15.26 -15.42 3.08
C ASP A 61 14.98 -15.17 1.60
N GLU A 62 15.24 -16.17 0.75
CA GLU A 62 15.11 -16.04 -0.70
C GLU A 62 13.68 -15.74 -1.14
N LYS A 63 12.67 -16.25 -0.41
CA LYS A 63 11.26 -15.97 -0.71
C LYS A 63 10.94 -14.51 -0.39
N ALA A 64 11.35 -14.02 0.78
CA ALA A 64 11.17 -12.63 1.18
C ALA A 64 11.84 -11.67 0.20
N VAL A 65 13.08 -11.94 -0.21
CA VAL A 65 13.81 -11.13 -1.21
C VAL A 65 13.11 -11.18 -2.58
N ALA A 66 12.62 -12.35 -3.01
CA ALA A 66 11.87 -12.48 -4.25
C ALA A 66 10.56 -11.68 -4.23
N ILE A 67 9.83 -11.69 -3.11
CA ILE A 67 8.63 -10.89 -2.91
C ILE A 67 8.97 -9.39 -2.96
N MET A 68 10.02 -8.95 -2.26
CA MET A 68 10.47 -7.55 -2.29
C MET A 68 10.82 -7.07 -3.70
N LYS A 69 11.52 -7.89 -4.49
CA LYS A 69 11.82 -7.58 -5.90
C LYS A 69 10.56 -7.44 -6.73
N LYS A 70 9.59 -8.36 -6.59
CA LYS A 70 8.29 -8.28 -7.29
C LYS A 70 7.54 -6.99 -6.94
N ILE A 71 7.53 -6.60 -5.66
CA ILE A 71 6.88 -5.34 -5.23
C ILE A 71 7.58 -4.13 -5.87
N ALA A 72 8.91 -4.10 -5.88
CA ALA A 72 9.67 -3.00 -6.48
C ALA A 72 9.41 -2.88 -8.00
N ASP A 73 9.33 -4.00 -8.71
CA ASP A 73 9.03 -3.99 -10.15
C ASP A 73 7.58 -3.58 -10.42
N LEU A 74 6.62 -4.00 -9.59
CA LEU A 74 5.23 -3.54 -9.69
C LEU A 74 5.11 -2.03 -9.46
N ASP A 75 5.84 -1.47 -8.48
CA ASP A 75 5.84 -0.02 -8.22
C ASP A 75 6.43 0.77 -9.40
N ARG A 76 7.51 0.27 -10.00
CA ARG A 76 8.09 0.86 -11.23
C ARG A 76 7.10 0.84 -12.39
N GLN A 77 6.43 -0.28 -12.63
CA GLN A 77 5.42 -0.41 -13.67
C GLN A 77 4.25 0.54 -13.41
N LYS A 78 3.77 0.63 -12.17
CA LYS A 78 2.70 1.56 -11.79
C LYS A 78 3.07 3.01 -12.06
N LYS A 79 4.28 3.43 -11.70
CA LYS A 79 4.78 4.79 -11.98
C LYS A 79 4.88 5.06 -13.47
N ALA A 80 5.33 4.09 -14.26
CA ALA A 80 5.38 4.22 -15.72
C ALA A 80 3.98 4.36 -16.32
N LEU A 81 3.01 3.55 -15.88
CA LEU A 81 1.62 3.62 -16.32
C LEU A 81 0.95 4.94 -15.90
N GLU A 82 1.20 5.44 -14.69
CA GLU A 82 0.70 6.75 -14.25
C GLU A 82 1.30 7.90 -15.08
N ALA A 83 2.56 7.81 -15.47
CA ALA A 83 3.18 8.80 -16.36
C ALA A 83 2.56 8.75 -17.77
N GLN A 84 2.34 7.55 -18.31
CA GLN A 84 1.66 7.36 -19.60
C GLN A 84 0.21 7.86 -19.56
N ASP A 85 -0.55 7.56 -18.51
CA ASP A 85 -1.93 8.03 -18.32
C ASP A 85 -1.99 9.56 -18.27
N LYS A 86 -1.06 10.21 -17.55
CA LYS A 86 -0.95 11.68 -17.53
C LYS A 86 -0.66 12.27 -18.92
N GLU A 87 0.28 11.67 -19.65
CA GLU A 87 0.63 12.13 -20.99
C GLU A 87 -0.56 11.98 -21.96
N ILE A 88 -1.24 10.84 -21.93
CA ILE A 88 -2.43 10.59 -22.76
C ILE A 88 -3.56 11.57 -22.40
N ARG A 89 -3.81 11.81 -21.10
CA ARG A 89 -4.79 12.81 -20.64
C ARG A 89 -4.45 14.21 -21.09
N LYS A 90 -3.15 14.57 -21.08
CA LYS A 90 -2.69 15.87 -21.55
C LYS A 90 -2.90 16.00 -23.05
N GLN A 91 -2.50 15.00 -23.84
CA GLN A 91 -2.76 14.98 -25.29
C GLN A 91 -4.24 15.08 -25.60
N LEU A 92 -5.09 14.37 -24.85
CA LEU A 92 -6.54 14.48 -24.99
C LEU A 92 -7.04 15.88 -24.64
N THR A 93 -6.51 16.49 -23.58
CA THR A 93 -6.84 17.86 -23.18
C THR A 93 -6.41 18.88 -24.24
N ASP A 94 -5.21 18.74 -24.79
CA ASP A 94 -4.67 19.61 -25.85
C ASP A 94 -5.52 19.51 -27.12
N VAL A 95 -5.91 18.30 -27.51
CA VAL A 95 -6.84 18.05 -28.63
C VAL A 95 -8.21 18.66 -28.34
N MET A 96 -8.79 18.42 -27.16
CA MET A 96 -10.07 19.03 -26.78
C MET A 96 -10.03 20.56 -26.78
N ASN A 97 -8.89 21.16 -26.41
CA ASN A 97 -8.67 22.61 -26.45
C ASN A 97 -8.59 23.13 -27.89
N ILE A 98 -7.84 22.47 -28.78
CA ILE A 98 -7.73 22.85 -30.21
C ILE A 98 -9.09 22.82 -30.90
N TYR A 99 -9.89 21.77 -30.66
CA TYR A 99 -11.20 21.60 -31.29
C TYR A 99 -12.34 22.30 -30.53
N GLY A 100 -12.06 22.92 -29.38
CA GLY A 100 -13.06 23.62 -28.56
C GLY A 100 -14.17 22.72 -28.00
N VAL A 101 -13.92 21.41 -27.88
CA VAL A 101 -14.92 20.42 -27.49
C VAL A 101 -15.01 20.32 -25.98
N LYS A 102 -16.15 20.72 -25.41
CA LYS A 102 -16.40 20.68 -23.95
C LYS A 102 -16.81 19.31 -23.45
N ASN A 103 -17.43 18.50 -24.31
CA ASN A 103 -17.88 17.15 -23.97
C ASN A 103 -17.62 16.24 -25.18
N VAL A 104 -16.82 15.21 -24.97
CA VAL A 104 -16.66 14.09 -25.92
C VAL A 104 -17.37 12.90 -25.31
N GLU A 105 -18.34 12.35 -26.03
CA GLU A 105 -19.04 11.12 -25.65
C GLU A 105 -18.88 10.13 -26.80
N ASN A 106 -18.20 9.03 -26.52
CA ASN A 106 -18.05 7.89 -27.43
C ASN A 106 -18.67 6.65 -26.77
N ASP A 107 -18.85 5.57 -27.54
CA ASP A 107 -19.45 4.31 -27.08
C ASP A 107 -18.77 3.67 -25.85
N ILE A 108 -17.55 4.11 -25.52
CA ILE A 108 -16.73 3.54 -24.43
C ILE A 108 -16.57 4.53 -23.27
N LEU A 109 -16.56 5.85 -23.51
CA LEU A 109 -16.21 6.85 -22.49
C LEU A 109 -16.94 8.18 -22.71
N LYS A 110 -17.41 8.77 -21.60
CA LYS A 110 -17.87 10.16 -21.53
C LYS A 110 -16.81 11.02 -20.86
N ILE A 111 -16.27 11.98 -21.59
CA ILE A 111 -15.16 12.84 -21.18
C ILE A 111 -15.64 14.30 -21.24
N THR A 112 -15.81 14.91 -20.06
CA THR A 112 -16.12 16.33 -19.93
C THR A 112 -14.82 17.10 -19.70
N TYR A 113 -14.47 17.98 -20.62
CA TYR A 113 -13.36 18.90 -20.45
C TYR A 113 -13.79 20.01 -19.49
N VAL A 114 -13.22 20.00 -18.28
CA VAL A 114 -13.34 21.11 -17.33
C VAL A 114 -12.13 22.00 -17.53
N ALA A 115 -12.34 23.18 -18.08
CA ALA A 115 -11.27 24.16 -18.27
C ALA A 115 -10.55 24.44 -16.94
N GLU A 116 -9.25 24.72 -17.04
CA GLU A 116 -8.43 25.08 -15.89
C GLU A 116 -9.05 26.29 -15.17
N SER A 117 -9.48 26.07 -13.92
CA SER A 117 -10.07 27.10 -13.07
C SER A 117 -9.09 27.42 -11.97
N THR A 118 -8.56 28.64 -11.99
CA THR A 118 -7.70 29.15 -10.93
C THR A 118 -8.55 29.46 -9.71
N ARG A 119 -8.50 28.59 -8.70
CA ARG A 119 -9.13 28.83 -7.40
C ARG A 119 -8.15 29.55 -6.48
N THR A 120 -8.22 30.88 -6.45
CA THR A 120 -7.51 31.67 -5.44
C THR A 120 -8.18 31.45 -4.08
N THR A 121 -7.51 30.71 -3.20
CA THR A 121 -7.99 30.48 -1.82
C THR A 121 -7.03 31.19 -0.87
N ILE A 122 -7.57 32.05 -0.01
CA ILE A 122 -6.77 32.72 1.02
C ILE A 122 -6.52 31.72 2.14
N ASP A 123 -5.25 31.53 2.52
CA ASP A 123 -4.88 30.76 3.72
C ASP A 123 -5.25 31.57 4.97
N SER A 124 -6.51 31.46 5.36
CA SER A 124 -7.08 32.18 6.49
C SER A 124 -6.38 31.87 7.82
N ALA A 125 -5.65 30.75 7.93
CA ALA A 125 -4.90 30.39 9.12
C ALA A 125 -3.61 31.20 9.21
N LYS A 126 -2.85 31.31 8.10
CA LYS A 126 -1.67 32.18 8.02
C LYS A 126 -2.04 33.65 8.14
N LEU A 127 -3.12 34.09 7.49
CA LEU A 127 -3.58 35.48 7.57
C LEU A 127 -3.93 35.89 9.01
N LYS A 128 -4.59 35.02 9.78
CA LYS A 128 -4.90 35.26 11.19
C LYS A 128 -3.67 35.29 12.10
N LYS A 129 -2.60 34.58 11.72
CA LYS A 129 -1.36 34.49 12.50
C LYS A 129 -0.42 35.67 12.23
N ASP A 130 -0.23 36.02 10.96
CA ASP A 130 0.75 37.03 10.55
C ASP A 130 0.15 38.45 10.57
N HIS A 131 -1.15 38.60 10.29
CA HIS A 131 -1.85 39.88 10.26
C HIS A 131 -3.28 39.79 10.84
N PRO A 132 -3.42 39.64 12.17
CA PRO A 132 -4.71 39.48 12.84
C PRO A 132 -5.66 40.67 12.58
N ASP A 133 -5.15 41.90 12.50
CA ASP A 133 -5.94 43.11 12.22
C ASP A 133 -6.62 43.06 10.84
N LEU A 134 -5.95 42.49 9.83
CA LEU A 134 -6.51 42.32 8.48
C LEU A 134 -7.48 41.15 8.44
N ALA A 135 -7.19 40.07 9.15
CA ALA A 135 -8.11 38.95 9.25
C ALA A 135 -9.44 39.37 9.88
N GLU A 136 -9.42 40.20 10.93
CA GLU A 136 -10.64 40.70 11.57
C GLU A 136 -11.39 41.72 10.68
N LYS A 137 -10.66 42.66 10.06
CA LYS A 137 -11.26 43.67 9.17
C LYS A 137 -11.93 43.10 7.92
N TYR A 138 -11.43 41.99 7.38
CA TYR A 138 -11.93 41.39 6.14
C TYR A 138 -12.70 40.08 6.35
N SER A 139 -12.85 39.59 7.59
CA SER A 139 -13.68 38.42 7.89
C SER A 139 -15.14 38.81 8.10
N LYS A 140 -16.02 38.37 7.20
CA LYS A 140 -17.47 38.50 7.37
C LYS A 140 -18.05 37.20 7.92
N THR A 141 -18.40 37.18 9.20
CA THR A 141 -19.16 36.07 9.80
C THR A 141 -20.63 36.25 9.51
N SER A 142 -21.25 35.34 8.76
CA SER A 142 -22.70 35.30 8.54
C SER A 142 -23.26 34.02 9.15
N LYS A 143 -24.35 34.14 9.92
CA LYS A 143 -25.04 33.01 10.55
C LYS A 143 -25.80 32.25 9.45
N VAL A 144 -25.24 31.14 8.98
CA VAL A 144 -25.93 30.25 8.04
C VAL A 144 -26.89 29.37 8.83
N SER A 145 -28.15 29.31 8.43
CA SER A 145 -29.18 28.47 9.05
C SER A 145 -28.83 26.99 8.89
N ALA A 146 -29.18 26.18 9.90
CA ALA A 146 -29.02 24.74 9.82
C ALA A 146 -29.88 24.19 8.67
N SER A 147 -29.27 23.42 7.75
CA SER A 147 -29.98 22.70 6.70
C SER A 147 -29.62 21.21 6.74
N VAL A 148 -30.63 20.35 6.66
CA VAL A 148 -30.48 18.89 6.58
C VAL A 148 -30.49 18.50 5.11
N ARG A 149 -29.40 17.90 4.63
CA ARG A 149 -29.26 17.42 3.25
C ARG A 149 -29.45 15.91 3.22
N ILE A 150 -30.60 15.45 2.73
CA ILE A 150 -30.88 14.02 2.50
C ILE A 150 -30.55 13.70 1.04
N SER A 151 -29.70 12.72 0.80
CA SER A 151 -29.40 12.20 -0.55
C SER A 151 -29.90 10.77 -0.64
N VAL A 152 -30.77 10.50 -1.62
CA VAL A 152 -31.23 9.14 -1.97
C VAL A 152 -30.23 8.55 -2.95
N LYS A 153 -29.70 7.36 -2.67
CA LYS A 153 -28.96 6.59 -3.67
C LYS A 153 -29.94 5.69 -4.42
N GLY A 154 -30.08 5.94 -5.71
CA GLY A 154 -30.40 4.91 -6.70
C GLY A 154 -29.13 4.21 -7.14
#